data_AF-A0A819UFB0-F1
#
_entry.id   AF-A0A819UFB0-F1
#
_cell.length_a   1.000
_cell.length_b   1.000
_cell.length_c   1.000
_cell.angle_alpha   90.00
_cell.angle_beta   90.00
_cell.angle_gamma   90.00
#
_symmetry.space_group_name_H-M   'P 1'
#
loop_
_entity.id
_entity.type
_entity.pdbx_description
1 polymer ?
#
loop_
_entity_poly.entity_id
_entity_poly.type
_entity_poly.pdbx_seq_one_letter_code
_entity_poly.pdbx_strand_id
1 'polypeptide(L)'
;VHHDLHEYHAEKMKRVQRKLDNLRKAALDEQKVNEKERGFFEKMKFQMLQNLEITLRNFHISYETKSTTKLGHPFSFGVTIHYLQLITTTNKERAEKVKENTLVIAQLKEVELLSLYWNTNCTSRIHMPFQYVVVSILFIFLSK
;
A
#
# COMPACT_ATOMS: atom_id res chain seq x y z
N VAL A 1 -37.66 -7.29 -62.36
CA VAL A 1 -37.58 -5.93 -61.76
C VAL A 1 -37.94 -5.94 -60.28
N HIS A 2 -39.19 -6.25 -59.87
CA HIS A 2 -39.54 -6.26 -58.43
C HIS A 2 -38.88 -7.40 -57.63
N HIS A 3 -38.66 -8.57 -58.24
CA HIS A 3 -38.00 -9.71 -57.58
C HIS A 3 -36.50 -9.44 -57.32
N ASP A 4 -35.80 -8.86 -58.29
CA ASP A 4 -34.37 -8.55 -58.23
C ASP A 4 -34.02 -7.51 -57.13
N LEU A 5 -34.96 -6.59 -56.84
CA LEU A 5 -34.78 -5.58 -55.79
C LEU A 5 -34.81 -6.19 -54.39
N HIS A 6 -35.69 -7.17 -54.14
CA HIS A 6 -35.77 -7.88 -52.86
C HIS A 6 -34.51 -8.73 -52.58
N GLU A 7 -33.98 -9.37 -53.63
CA GLU A 7 -32.74 -10.15 -53.54
C GLU A 7 -31.54 -9.23 -53.23
N TYR A 8 -31.44 -8.08 -53.90
CA TYR A 8 -30.43 -7.07 -53.62
C TYR A 8 -30.48 -6.57 -52.16
N HIS A 9 -31.67 -6.29 -51.64
CA HIS A 9 -31.84 -5.90 -50.24
C HIS A 9 -31.47 -7.02 -49.27
N ALA A 10 -31.80 -8.28 -49.59
CA ALA A 10 -31.47 -9.44 -48.76
C ALA A 10 -29.95 -9.69 -48.70
N GLU A 11 -29.24 -9.57 -49.82
CA GLU A 11 -27.77 -9.67 -49.85
C GLU A 11 -27.11 -8.53 -49.06
N LYS A 12 -27.62 -7.30 -49.22
CA LYS A 12 -27.13 -6.14 -48.46
C LYS A 12 -27.31 -6.35 -46.96
N MET A 13 -28.47 -6.85 -46.54
CA MET A 13 -28.75 -7.19 -45.13
C MET A 13 -27.83 -8.29 -44.62
N LYS A 14 -27.61 -9.37 -45.37
CA LYS A 14 -26.64 -10.43 -45.01
C LYS A 14 -25.22 -9.88 -44.83
N ARG A 15 -24.80 -8.95 -45.70
CA ARG A 15 -23.48 -8.32 -45.62
C ARG A 15 -23.33 -7.42 -44.40
N VAL A 16 -24.38 -6.66 -44.06
CA VAL A 16 -24.42 -5.85 -42.83
C VAL A 16 -24.38 -6.74 -41.59
N GLN A 17 -25.15 -7.83 -41.58
CA GLN A 17 -25.18 -8.78 -40.46
C GLN A 17 -23.81 -9.41 -40.20
N ARG A 18 -23.14 -9.89 -41.26
CA ARG A 18 -21.79 -10.45 -41.16
C ARG A 18 -20.77 -9.44 -40.60
N LYS A 19 -20.86 -8.18 -41.01
CA LYS A 19 -20.00 -7.11 -40.47
C LYS A 19 -20.29 -6.90 -38.99
N LEU A 20 -21.56 -6.84 -38.59
CA LEU A 20 -21.95 -6.66 -37.19
C LEU A 20 -21.47 -7.81 -36.30
N ASP A 21 -21.60 -9.06 -36.78
CA ASP A 21 -21.17 -10.24 -36.04
C ASP A 21 -19.64 -10.30 -35.88
N ASN A 22 -18.88 -9.89 -36.91
CA ASN A 22 -17.43 -9.79 -36.83
C ASN A 22 -16.99 -8.70 -35.85
N LEU A 23 -17.65 -7.54 -35.86
CA LEU A 23 -17.37 -6.46 -34.90
C LEU A 23 -17.67 -6.89 -33.46
N ARG A 24 -18.78 -7.61 -33.24
CA ARG A 24 -19.12 -8.17 -31.92
C ARG A 24 -18.08 -9.17 -31.43
N LYS A 25 -17.60 -10.07 -32.30
CA LYS A 25 -16.55 -11.04 -31.96
C LYS A 25 -15.23 -10.33 -31.60
N ALA A 26 -14.82 -9.34 -32.40
CA ALA A 26 -13.62 -8.55 -32.11
C ALA A 26 -13.72 -7.85 -30.74
N ALA A 27 -14.87 -7.22 -30.44
CA ALA A 27 -15.10 -6.59 -29.14
C ALA A 27 -15.09 -7.59 -27.97
N LEU A 28 -15.66 -8.78 -28.15
CA LEU A 28 -15.62 -9.87 -27.15
C LEU A 28 -14.20 -10.38 -26.92
N ASP A 29 -13.38 -10.50 -27.97
CA ASP A 29 -12.01 -10.96 -27.86
C ASP A 29 -11.11 -9.90 -27.20
N GLU A 30 -11.28 -8.61 -27.53
CA GLU A 30 -10.65 -7.50 -26.80
C GLU A 30 -11.02 -7.49 -25.32
N GLN A 31 -12.30 -7.71 -25.00
CA GLN A 31 -12.75 -7.78 -23.60
C GLN A 31 -12.08 -8.96 -22.87
N LYS A 32 -11.98 -10.13 -23.49
CA LYS A 32 -11.29 -11.30 -22.91
C LYS A 32 -9.80 -11.06 -22.71
N VAL A 33 -9.13 -10.39 -23.66
CA VAL A 33 -7.71 -10.03 -23.52
C VAL A 33 -7.53 -9.08 -22.34
N ASN A 34 -8.35 -8.02 -22.25
CA ASN A 34 -8.31 -7.07 -21.14
C ASN A 34 -8.61 -7.73 -19.79
N GLU A 35 -9.59 -8.64 -19.71
CA GLU A 35 -9.89 -9.39 -18.49
C GLU A 35 -8.73 -10.32 -18.08
N LYS A 36 -8.10 -10.98 -19.05
CA LYS A 36 -6.93 -11.83 -18.82
C LYS A 36 -5.72 -11.02 -18.34
N GLU A 37 -5.46 -9.89 -18.97
CA GLU A 37 -4.40 -8.96 -18.55
C GLU A 37 -4.67 -8.42 -17.15
N ARG A 38 -5.89 -7.96 -16.86
CA ARG A 38 -6.29 -7.54 -15.51
C ARG A 38 -6.07 -8.65 -14.49
N GLY A 39 -6.49 -9.89 -14.79
CA GLY A 39 -6.26 -11.04 -13.93
C GLY A 39 -4.78 -11.37 -13.72
N PHE A 40 -3.93 -11.13 -14.72
CA PHE A 40 -2.48 -11.25 -14.60
C PHE A 40 -1.89 -10.18 -13.67
N PHE A 41 -2.25 -8.91 -13.85
CA PHE A 41 -1.76 -7.82 -13.00
C PHE A 41 -2.20 -7.97 -11.54
N GLU A 42 -3.42 -8.43 -11.29
CA GLU A 42 -3.89 -8.68 -9.92
C GLU A 42 -3.11 -9.83 -9.26
N LYS A 43 -2.83 -10.91 -9.98
CA LYS A 43 -1.96 -11.99 -9.47
C LYS A 43 -0.54 -11.50 -9.18
N MET A 44 0.01 -10.67 -10.07
CA MET A 44 1.35 -10.10 -9.89
C MET A 44 1.43 -9.19 -8.66
N LYS A 45 0.47 -8.26 -8.49
CA LYS A 45 0.39 -7.41 -7.28
C LYS A 45 0.30 -8.25 -6.02
N PHE A 46 -0.55 -9.27 -6.04
CA PHE A 46 -0.71 -10.16 -4.90
C PHE A 46 0.60 -10.89 -4.56
N GLN A 47 1.28 -11.45 -5.57
CA GLN A 47 2.58 -12.11 -5.37
C GLN A 47 3.66 -11.16 -4.84
N MET A 48 3.67 -9.91 -5.29
CA MET A 48 4.57 -8.88 -4.77
C MET A 48 4.28 -8.58 -3.30
N LEU A 49 3.00 -8.35 -2.97
CA LEU A 49 2.54 -8.07 -1.62
C LEU A 49 2.66 -9.26 -0.67
N GLN A 50 2.73 -10.48 -1.16
CA GLN A 50 2.91 -11.69 -0.34
C GLN A 50 4.35 -11.91 0.12
N ASN A 51 5.32 -11.41 -0.65
CA ASN A 51 6.74 -11.62 -0.40
C ASN A 51 7.45 -10.30 -0.05
N LEU A 52 6.68 -9.30 0.36
CA LEU A 52 7.21 -8.00 0.75
C LEU A 52 7.80 -8.09 2.16
N GLU A 53 9.10 -7.83 2.27
CA GLU A 53 9.81 -7.64 3.52
C GLU A 53 10.23 -6.16 3.63
N ILE A 54 9.83 -5.52 4.73
CA ILE A 54 10.13 -4.11 5.01
C ILE A 54 11.07 -4.07 6.21
N THR A 55 12.23 -3.43 6.03
CA THR A 55 13.19 -3.19 7.11
C THR A 55 13.31 -1.69 7.34
N LEU A 56 13.05 -1.24 8.57
CA LEU A 56 13.33 0.12 9.02
C LEU A 56 14.55 0.11 9.94
N ARG A 57 15.43 1.10 9.79
CA ARG A 57 16.62 1.28 10.64
C ARG A 57 16.69 2.69 11.19
N ASN A 58 17.20 2.82 12.41
CA ASN A 58 17.48 4.09 13.09
C ASN A 58 16.29 5.05 13.11
N PHE A 59 15.15 4.56 13.57
CA PHE A 59 13.92 5.35 13.64
C PHE A 59 13.71 5.93 15.04
N HIS A 60 13.38 7.21 15.12
CA HIS A 60 13.12 7.92 16.37
C HIS A 60 11.88 8.80 16.23
N ILE A 61 10.85 8.53 17.03
CA ILE A 61 9.70 9.41 17.15
C ILE A 61 9.76 10.06 18.53
N SER A 62 9.75 11.38 18.57
CA SER A 62 9.61 12.15 19.80
C SER A 62 8.36 13.02 19.74
N TYR A 63 7.47 12.86 20.69
CA TYR A 63 6.39 13.78 20.99
C TYR A 63 6.87 14.81 22.01
N GLU A 64 6.84 16.09 21.65
CA GLU A 64 7.16 17.20 22.55
C GLU A 64 5.91 18.01 22.87
N THR A 65 5.74 18.40 24.14
CA THR A 65 4.66 19.29 24.55
C THR A 65 5.13 20.74 24.69
N LYS A 66 4.25 21.68 24.33
CA LYS A 66 4.49 23.11 24.50
C LYS A 66 4.36 23.50 25.97
N SER A 67 5.11 24.52 26.38
CA SER A 67 5.01 25.10 27.73
C SER A 67 3.63 25.68 28.07
N THR A 68 2.74 25.87 27.08
CA THR A 68 1.39 26.44 27.25
C THR A 68 0.30 25.39 27.50
N THR A 69 0.67 24.13 27.74
CA THR A 69 -0.28 23.06 28.02
C THR A 69 -0.87 23.22 29.43
N LYS A 70 -2.13 22.80 29.65
CA LYS A 70 -2.91 22.93 30.91
C LYS A 70 -2.19 22.45 32.19
N LEU A 71 -1.15 21.63 32.05
CA LEU A 71 -0.38 21.02 33.13
C LEU A 71 0.81 21.90 33.62
N GLY A 72 1.09 23.04 32.98
CA GLY A 72 2.12 23.99 33.42
C GLY A 72 3.59 23.54 33.28
N HIS A 73 3.83 22.26 32.97
CA HIS A 73 5.17 21.69 32.84
C HIS A 73 5.35 20.99 31.48
N PRO A 74 6.29 21.45 30.63
CA PRO A 74 6.60 20.82 29.35
C PRO A 74 7.35 19.49 29.53
N PHE A 75 6.96 18.50 28.74
CA PHE A 75 7.53 17.15 28.77
C PHE A 75 7.77 16.63 27.35
N SER A 76 8.69 15.68 27.21
CA SER A 76 8.96 14.96 25.97
C SER A 76 8.85 13.47 26.22
N PHE A 77 8.18 12.78 25.31
CA PHE A 77 8.12 11.33 25.26
C PHE A 77 8.62 10.89 23.90
N GLY A 78 9.47 9.87 23.84
CA GLY A 78 9.87 9.34 22.55
C GLY A 78 10.22 7.88 22.57
N VAL A 79 10.19 7.31 21.37
CA VAL A 79 10.47 5.91 21.08
C VAL A 79 11.58 5.87 20.03
N THR A 80 12.63 5.12 20.31
CA THR A 80 13.72 4.86 19.37
C THR A 80 13.78 3.39 19.06
N ILE A 81 13.99 3.04 17.80
CA ILE A 81 14.17 1.67 17.33
C ILE A 81 15.38 1.65 16.40
N HIS A 82 16.39 0.84 16.71
CA HIS A 82 17.53 0.67 15.82
C HIS A 82 17.17 -0.17 14.61
N TYR A 83 16.41 -1.26 14.82
CA TYR A 83 16.03 -2.19 13.79
C TYR A 83 14.60 -2.66 13.97
N LEU A 84 13.82 -2.61 12.87
CA LEU A 84 12.47 -3.13 12.79
C LEU A 84 12.30 -3.88 11.47
N GLN A 85 11.88 -5.14 11.52
CA GLN A 85 11.61 -5.95 10.34
C GLN A 85 10.16 -6.40 10.33
N LEU A 86 9.45 -6.09 9.25
CA LEU A 86 8.09 -6.51 8.99
C LEU A 86 8.09 -7.43 7.75
N ILE A 87 7.39 -8.55 7.84
CA ILE A 87 7.15 -9.44 6.71
C ILE A 87 5.67 -9.49 6.41
N THR A 88 5.31 -9.49 5.14
CA THR A 88 3.94 -9.77 4.74
C THR A 88 3.74 -11.28 4.68
N THR A 89 2.59 -11.75 5.17
CA THR A 89 2.17 -13.13 4.98
C THR A 89 0.71 -13.20 4.59
N THR A 90 0.36 -14.22 3.82
CA THR A 90 -1.04 -14.62 3.62
C THR A 90 -1.32 -15.77 4.57
N ASN A 91 -1.82 -15.44 5.76
CA ASN A 91 -2.26 -16.46 6.69
C ASN A 91 -3.59 -17.04 6.19
N LYS A 92 -3.54 -18.20 5.54
CA LYS A 92 -4.73 -18.88 5.00
C LYS A 92 -5.79 -19.17 6.08
N GLU A 93 -5.37 -19.54 7.28
CA GLU A 93 -6.25 -19.79 8.43
C GLU A 93 -7.03 -18.53 8.88
N ARG A 94 -6.40 -17.35 8.76
CA ARG A 94 -7.05 -16.07 9.09
C ARG A 94 -7.89 -15.53 7.92
N ALA A 95 -7.48 -15.83 6.68
CA ALA A 95 -8.21 -15.49 5.47
C ALA A 95 -9.49 -16.33 5.27
N GLU A 96 -9.64 -17.49 5.92
CA GLU A 96 -10.90 -18.25 5.90
C GLU A 96 -11.98 -17.66 6.83
N LYS A 97 -11.57 -17.00 7.92
CA LYS A 97 -12.49 -16.38 8.90
C LYS A 97 -13.08 -15.06 8.43
N VAL A 98 -12.36 -14.33 7.59
CA VAL A 98 -12.84 -13.11 6.92
C VAL A 98 -13.22 -13.56 5.52
N LYS A 99 -14.46 -13.36 5.05
CA LYS A 99 -14.90 -13.75 3.68
C LYS A 99 -14.24 -12.90 2.58
N GLU A 100 -12.96 -12.57 2.70
CA GLU A 100 -12.15 -11.84 1.75
C GLU A 100 -11.04 -12.76 1.24
N ASN A 101 -11.04 -13.01 -0.06
CA ASN A 101 -10.15 -14.00 -0.69
C ASN A 101 -8.66 -13.62 -0.71
N THR A 102 -8.24 -12.50 -0.11
CA THR A 102 -6.87 -11.97 -0.24
C THR A 102 -6.51 -10.98 0.87
N LEU A 103 -6.59 -11.37 2.15
CA LEU A 103 -6.10 -10.52 3.23
C LEU A 103 -4.56 -10.64 3.34
N VAL A 104 -3.83 -9.61 2.90
CA VAL A 104 -2.38 -9.49 3.12
C VAL A 104 -2.15 -8.88 4.50
N ILE A 105 -1.46 -9.60 5.39
CA ILE A 105 -1.20 -9.17 6.76
C ILE A 105 0.30 -8.91 6.92
N ALA A 106 0.67 -7.72 7.36
CA ALA A 106 2.02 -7.44 7.83
C ALA A 106 2.20 -8.01 9.25
N GLN A 107 3.22 -8.84 9.42
CA GLN A 107 3.64 -9.41 10.69
C GLN A 107 4.99 -8.83 11.09
N LEU A 108 5.12 -8.54 12.39
CA LEU A 108 6.39 -8.15 12.99
C LEU A 108 7.30 -9.37 13.11
N LYS A 109 8.48 -9.31 12.50
CA LYS A 109 9.48 -10.40 12.53
C LYS A 109 10.54 -10.15 13.59
N GLU A 110 11.13 -8.96 13.60
CA GLU A 110 12.25 -8.65 14.48
C GLU A 110 12.25 -7.18 14.89
N VAL A 111 12.66 -6.94 16.13
CA VAL A 111 12.90 -5.60 16.70
C VAL A 111 14.19 -5.65 17.50
N GLU A 112 15.11 -4.74 17.22
CA GLU A 112 16.32 -4.58 18.04
C GLU A 112 16.44 -3.15 18.57
N LEU A 113 16.94 -3.07 19.81
CA LEU A 113 17.24 -1.82 20.52
C LEU A 113 16.06 -0.84 20.50
N LEU A 114 14.88 -1.34 20.90
CA LEU A 114 13.72 -0.52 21.22
C LEU A 114 13.96 0.17 22.56
N SER A 115 13.95 1.50 22.56
CA SER A 115 14.03 2.31 23.78
C SER A 115 12.89 3.30 23.82
N LEU A 116 12.42 3.57 25.04
CA LEU A 116 11.44 4.59 25.31
C LEU A 116 12.03 5.55 26.34
N TYR A 117 11.76 6.83 26.18
CA TYR A 117 12.11 7.82 27.18
C TYR A 117 10.93 8.72 27.49
N TRP A 118 10.88 9.17 28.74
CA TRP A 118 9.93 10.17 29.21
C TRP A 118 10.70 11.18 30.05
N ASN A 119 10.82 12.38 29.52
CA ASN A 119 11.46 13.51 30.17
C ASN A 119 10.39 14.50 30.64
N THR A 120 10.28 14.76 31.94
CA THR A 120 9.21 15.56 32.57
C THR A 120 9.52 17.05 32.67
N ASN A 121 10.77 17.46 32.43
CA ASN A 121 11.25 18.84 32.50
C ASN A 121 11.99 19.22 31.20
N CYS A 122 11.28 19.30 30.09
CA CYS A 122 11.88 19.63 28.80
C CYS A 122 11.65 21.08 28.42
N THR A 123 12.70 21.81 28.04
CA THR A 123 12.51 23.09 27.36
C THR A 123 11.90 22.83 25.98
N SER A 124 10.71 23.36 25.71
CA SER A 124 10.00 23.18 24.42
C SER A 124 10.89 23.58 23.23
N ARG A 125 11.25 22.64 22.34
CA ARG A 125 12.13 22.89 21.18
C ARG A 125 11.37 23.21 19.89
N ILE A 126 10.05 23.30 19.96
CA ILE A 126 9.13 23.50 18.81
C ILE A 126 9.35 24.85 18.07
N HIS A 127 10.21 25.74 18.58
CA HIS A 127 10.57 27.01 17.93
C HIS A 127 12.04 27.08 17.47
N MET A 128 12.63 25.94 17.07
CA MET A 128 13.93 25.90 16.40
C MET A 128 13.74 25.63 14.89
N PRO A 129 14.43 26.36 13.99
CA PRO A 129 14.40 26.06 12.56
C PRO A 129 14.90 24.64 12.28
N PHE A 130 14.37 24.01 11.23
CA PHE A 130 14.41 22.58 10.87
C PHE A 130 15.82 21.96 10.66
N GLN A 131 16.90 22.63 11.05
CA GLN A 131 18.28 22.24 10.78
C GLN A 131 18.95 21.35 11.84
N TYR A 132 18.27 20.98 12.93
CA TYR A 132 18.89 20.32 14.11
C TYR A 132 18.34 18.93 14.48
N VAL A 133 17.74 18.17 13.55
CA VAL A 133 17.24 16.80 13.86
C VAL A 133 18.29 15.71 13.59
N VAL A 134 19.49 16.07 13.14
CA VAL A 134 20.62 15.14 13.10
C VAL A 134 21.47 15.36 14.34
N VAL A 135 21.88 14.26 14.99
CA VAL A 135 22.79 14.22 16.16
C VAL A 135 22.11 14.26 17.55
N SER A 136 21.28 13.26 17.84
CA SER A 136 21.10 12.80 19.24
C SER A 136 21.27 11.29 19.42
N ILE A 137 21.30 10.50 18.34
CA ILE A 137 21.50 9.04 18.44
C ILE A 137 22.97 8.70 18.83
N LEU A 138 23.93 9.61 18.61
CA LEU A 138 25.33 9.37 18.94
C LEU A 138 25.66 9.42 20.44
N PHE A 139 24.81 10.05 21.27
CA PHE A 139 25.15 10.28 22.69
C PHE A 139 24.68 9.19 23.66
N ILE A 140 23.80 8.27 23.24
CA ILE A 140 23.36 7.18 24.13
C ILE A 140 24.39 6.03 24.17
N PHE A 141 25.30 5.93 23.21
CA PHE A 141 26.34 4.89 23.17
C PHE A 141 27.70 5.28 23.80
N LEU A 142 27.84 6.49 24.37
CA LEU A 142 29.12 6.97 24.94
C LEU A 142 29.13 7.15 26.46
N SER A 143 28.17 6.58 27.19
CA SER A 143 28.19 6.59 28.66
C SER A 143 28.08 5.17 29.25
N LYS A 144 29.26 4.53 29.32
CA LYS A 144 29.63 3.31 30.05
C LYS A 144 29.05 1.97 29.61
#